data_AF-A0A662LW96-F1
#
_entry.id   AF-A0A662LW96-F1
#
_cell.length_a   1.000
_cell.length_b   1.000
_cell.length_c   1.000
_cell.angle_alpha   90.00
_cell.angle_beta   90.00
_cell.angle_gamma   90.00
#
_symmetry.space_group_name_H-M   'P 1'
#
loop_
_entity.id
_entity.type
_entity.pdbx_description
1 polymer ?
#
loop_
_entity_poly.entity_id
_entity_poly.type
_entity_poly.pdbx_seq_one_letter_code
_entity_poly.pdbx_strand_id
1 'polypeptide(L)'
;MEVIPKNISSKIIFQKLKITPQPFPLSIINQQIEYTNNQAKTIDYWYDYFLGSGIKNNNRSLILTVELYPVKYNPEENLIQWVDTFEINIEYQSTTNQTINNNEEIFDLLIISPNEFKTSLQNLVSHKNLMNVSSKLVTLKEIYNGEYFDMQGYDEQEQIKYFIKNAIETWEITSVLLVGSAEIIPTRLTHINVGDFDKEIFVSDLYYADIYNETNDFSTWDTNNNHIYAEYDWDGETDDLDLYPDIYIGRLACIDINEVDTVVNKIISFETNEHYKEHWFSNLIVIGGDSFPGDADEVLEGEFVNTKVIELMDGFIPTKIWASNGALGGANPTGSSIILNTINNGAGFIDFSGHGNTQKYATHPFEMENIWLPTPYGGYSNSDIKKLDNNEKLPIVVTGACSVAKFNKDDDCFSWSFLINPNGGGIGSFGSTGLGYAYLGKDVTYGLVEKMATDMFKAYENNVKTLGEMWAYGIERNIKSRMDATEYKTVEEWQLFGDPTLKIAGDSQSPQKPIISGPTSGRKGKVYTYEASATDIDNDSLYYCFDWGDGTFSEWLGPYESGESISTSNSWTEKGENEIRVSVKDEQGTHSKWSDPLPISISKNNKFKIFDFIFNLLFKEKNDFLFSFLF
;
A
#
# COMPACT_ATOMS: atom_id res chain seq x y z
N MET A 1 -17.25 12.32 -24.84
CA MET A 1 -17.77 12.26 -23.46
C MET A 1 -18.30 13.63 -23.07
N GLU A 2 -19.41 13.69 -22.33
CA GLU A 2 -19.99 14.93 -21.79
C GLU A 2 -20.33 14.74 -20.30
N VAL A 3 -19.94 15.69 -19.45
CA VAL A 3 -20.34 15.72 -18.04
C VAL A 3 -21.09 17.02 -17.77
N ILE A 4 -22.32 16.89 -17.25
CA ILE A 4 -23.22 18.01 -17.01
C ILE A 4 -23.45 18.16 -15.50
N PRO A 5 -22.90 19.21 -14.85
CA PRO A 5 -23.22 19.53 -13.47
C PRO A 5 -24.67 20.02 -13.34
N LYS A 6 -25.41 19.53 -12.34
CA LYS A 6 -26.80 19.93 -12.08
C LYS A 6 -26.94 20.58 -10.71
N ASN A 7 -27.93 21.45 -10.57
CA ASN A 7 -28.28 22.11 -9.31
C ASN A 7 -27.10 22.88 -8.68
N ILE A 8 -26.35 23.63 -9.50
CA ILE A 8 -25.21 24.42 -9.03
C ILE A 8 -25.68 25.44 -7.99
N SER A 9 -25.10 25.36 -6.80
CA SER A 9 -25.30 26.30 -5.71
C SER A 9 -24.02 27.08 -5.45
N SER A 10 -24.13 28.24 -4.79
CA SER A 10 -22.97 29.09 -4.51
C SER A 10 -23.09 29.88 -3.22
N LYS A 11 -21.96 30.15 -2.57
CA LYS A 11 -21.88 30.91 -1.32
C LYS A 11 -20.58 31.70 -1.25
N ILE A 12 -20.69 32.99 -0.91
CA ILE A 12 -19.54 33.82 -0.56
C ILE A 12 -19.10 33.46 0.86
N ILE A 13 -17.80 33.24 1.04
CA ILE A 13 -17.18 32.96 2.34
C ILE A 13 -16.41 34.18 2.85
N PHE A 14 -16.37 34.33 4.17
CA PHE A 14 -15.70 35.46 4.82
C PHE A 14 -14.22 35.20 5.14
N GLN A 15 -13.80 33.94 5.05
CA GLN A 15 -12.42 33.50 5.26
C GLN A 15 -11.98 32.67 4.05
N LYS A 16 -10.75 32.89 3.60
CA LYS A 16 -10.17 32.12 2.49
C LYS A 16 -9.94 30.67 2.92
N LEU A 17 -10.02 29.74 1.98
CA LEU A 17 -9.66 28.33 2.21
C LEU A 17 -8.14 28.18 2.41
N LYS A 18 -7.72 27.21 3.24
CA LYS A 18 -6.33 26.77 3.33
C LYS A 18 -5.96 26.19 1.95
N ILE A 19 -4.78 26.55 1.46
CA ILE A 19 -4.23 26.04 0.20
C ILE A 19 -3.51 24.74 0.53
N THR A 20 -3.62 23.74 -0.35
CA THR A 20 -2.81 22.51 -0.26
C THR A 20 -1.33 22.90 -0.09
N PRO A 21 -0.63 22.34 0.90
CA PRO A 21 0.78 22.65 1.12
C PRO A 21 1.62 22.26 -0.10
N GLN A 22 2.76 22.89 -0.25
CA GLN A 22 3.76 22.40 -1.19
C GLN A 22 4.32 21.07 -0.69
N PRO A 23 4.60 20.11 -1.58
CA PRO A 23 5.28 18.89 -1.20
C PRO A 23 6.76 19.17 -0.93
N PHE A 24 7.35 18.36 -0.05
CA PHE A 24 8.76 18.43 0.31
C PHE A 24 9.44 17.10 0.03
N PRO A 25 10.72 17.11 -0.40
CA PRO A 25 11.48 15.88 -0.55
C PRO A 25 11.73 15.27 0.83
N LEU A 26 11.49 13.96 0.95
CA LEU A 26 11.75 13.17 2.17
C LEU A 26 13.26 13.00 2.45
N SER A 27 14.16 13.77 1.83
CA SER A 27 15.60 13.79 2.11
C SER A 27 16.10 15.07 2.79
N ILE A 28 15.30 16.15 2.82
CA ILE A 28 15.71 17.47 3.32
C ILE A 28 15.11 17.73 4.71
N ILE A 29 15.98 18.08 5.67
CA ILE A 29 15.60 18.46 7.05
C ILE A 29 15.98 19.93 7.37
N ASN A 30 16.65 20.65 6.46
CA ASN A 30 17.50 21.79 6.86
C ASN A 30 17.44 23.06 6.00
N GLN A 31 16.29 23.43 5.44
CA GLN A 31 16.08 24.81 5.01
C GLN A 31 14.87 25.39 5.71
N GLN A 32 14.95 26.67 6.08
CA GLN A 32 13.77 27.46 6.38
C GLN A 32 12.77 27.15 5.29
N ILE A 33 11.64 26.54 5.66
CA ILE A 33 10.53 26.29 4.76
C ILE A 33 10.06 27.67 4.30
N GLU A 34 10.66 28.19 3.23
CA GLU A 34 10.16 29.36 2.56
C GLU A 34 8.89 28.92 1.86
N TYR A 35 7.76 29.14 2.53
CA TYR A 35 6.47 29.11 1.89
C TYR A 35 6.53 30.09 0.73
N THR A 36 6.74 29.58 -0.49
CA THR A 36 6.38 30.33 -1.68
C THR A 36 4.92 30.73 -1.49
N ASN A 37 4.62 32.01 -1.75
CA ASN A 37 3.25 32.53 -1.67
C ASN A 37 2.43 31.89 -2.79
N ASN A 38 2.07 30.62 -2.61
CA ASN A 38 1.12 29.95 -3.48
C ASN A 38 -0.19 30.69 -3.37
N GLN A 39 -0.61 31.26 -4.48
CA GLN A 39 -1.94 31.79 -4.60
C GLN A 39 -2.84 30.65 -5.02
N ALA A 40 -3.98 30.50 -4.33
CA ALA A 40 -5.03 29.61 -4.80
C ALA A 40 -5.36 29.97 -6.25
N LYS A 41 -5.39 28.98 -7.13
CA LYS A 41 -5.79 29.16 -8.53
C LYS A 41 -7.28 28.89 -8.65
N THR A 42 -7.98 29.70 -9.44
CA THR A 42 -9.38 29.42 -9.79
C THR A 42 -9.44 28.18 -10.69
N ILE A 43 -10.16 27.16 -10.26
CA ILE A 43 -10.53 26.01 -11.10
C ILE A 43 -11.93 26.29 -11.65
N ASP A 44 -12.05 26.55 -12.95
CA ASP A 44 -13.35 26.88 -13.57
C ASP A 44 -14.03 25.69 -14.28
N TYR A 45 -13.39 24.54 -14.32
CA TYR A 45 -13.97 23.31 -14.85
C TYR A 45 -14.58 22.45 -13.72
N TRP A 46 -15.66 21.73 -14.05
CA TRP A 46 -16.39 20.88 -13.10
C TRP A 46 -15.95 19.41 -13.15
N TYR A 47 -15.22 19.05 -14.19
CA TYR A 47 -14.67 17.73 -14.40
C TYR A 47 -13.44 17.82 -15.28
N ASP A 48 -12.65 16.76 -15.25
CA ASP A 48 -11.67 16.43 -16.28
C ASP A 48 -11.78 14.94 -16.62
N TYR A 49 -11.11 14.53 -17.69
CA TYR A 49 -11.00 13.12 -18.01
C TYR A 49 -9.68 12.81 -18.70
N PHE A 50 -9.27 11.56 -18.56
CA PHE A 50 -8.05 11.03 -19.15
C PHE A 50 -8.32 9.64 -19.72
N LEU A 51 -7.65 9.32 -20.83
CA LEU A 51 -7.73 8.02 -21.47
C LEU A 51 -6.36 7.35 -21.39
N GLY A 52 -6.33 6.04 -21.20
CA GLY A 52 -5.11 5.24 -21.28
C GLY A 52 -5.41 3.77 -21.54
N SER A 53 -4.40 2.95 -21.79
CA SER A 53 -4.54 1.50 -21.89
C SER A 53 -3.93 0.83 -20.66
N GLY A 54 -4.64 -0.15 -20.08
CA GLY A 54 -4.07 -0.87 -18.95
C GLY A 54 -4.74 -2.21 -18.69
N ILE A 55 -4.12 -3.01 -17.82
CA ILE A 55 -4.60 -4.31 -17.39
C ILE A 55 -5.48 -4.20 -16.15
N LYS A 56 -6.71 -4.71 -16.25
CA LYS A 56 -7.65 -4.77 -15.13
C LYS A 56 -8.31 -6.13 -15.06
N ASN A 57 -8.22 -6.79 -13.90
CA ASN A 57 -8.72 -8.16 -13.71
C ASN A 57 -8.20 -9.10 -14.82
N ASN A 58 -6.90 -9.07 -15.10
CA ASN A 58 -6.24 -9.81 -16.20
C ASN A 58 -6.71 -9.47 -17.64
N ASN A 59 -7.52 -8.43 -17.82
CA ASN A 59 -8.00 -8.01 -19.14
C ASN A 59 -7.43 -6.63 -19.49
N ARG A 60 -6.76 -6.52 -20.65
CA ARG A 60 -6.34 -5.23 -21.20
C ARG A 60 -7.54 -4.48 -21.74
N SER A 61 -7.66 -3.22 -21.38
CA SER A 61 -8.81 -2.38 -21.72
C SER A 61 -8.39 -0.94 -21.93
N LEU A 62 -9.13 -0.23 -22.79
CA LEU A 62 -9.13 1.23 -22.79
C LEU A 62 -9.79 1.71 -21.48
N ILE A 63 -9.06 2.48 -20.70
CA ILE A 63 -9.46 3.04 -19.42
C ILE A 63 -9.89 4.48 -19.66
N LEU A 64 -11.10 4.83 -19.23
CA LEU A 64 -11.58 6.21 -19.13
C LEU A 64 -11.65 6.60 -17.65
N THR A 65 -10.72 7.46 -17.24
CA THR A 65 -10.70 8.04 -15.90
C THR A 65 -11.44 9.36 -15.92
N VAL A 66 -12.43 9.51 -15.04
CA VAL A 66 -13.27 10.70 -14.93
C VAL A 66 -13.09 11.32 -13.57
N GLU A 67 -12.56 12.53 -13.54
CA GLU A 67 -12.40 13.31 -12.31
C GLU A 67 -13.53 14.32 -12.20
N LEU A 68 -14.24 14.29 -11.07
CA LEU A 68 -15.33 15.23 -10.80
C LEU A 68 -14.88 16.18 -9.69
N TYR A 69 -15.11 17.47 -9.89
CA TYR A 69 -14.81 18.52 -8.90
C TYR A 69 -16.13 19.08 -8.34
N PRO A 70 -16.81 18.36 -7.41
CA PRO A 70 -18.13 18.74 -6.90
C PRO A 70 -18.15 20.08 -6.18
N VAL A 71 -16.99 20.60 -5.78
CA VAL A 71 -16.83 21.89 -5.12
C VAL A 71 -15.70 22.65 -5.81
N LYS A 72 -15.98 23.88 -6.25
CA LYS A 72 -15.01 24.82 -6.81
C LYS A 72 -14.88 26.04 -5.92
N TYR A 73 -13.69 26.60 -5.84
CA TYR A 73 -13.40 27.82 -5.09
C TYR A 73 -12.78 28.87 -6.00
N ASN A 74 -13.42 30.05 -6.06
CA ASN A 74 -12.85 31.25 -6.68
C ASN A 74 -12.26 32.14 -5.55
N PRO A 75 -10.92 32.25 -5.45
CA PRO A 75 -10.25 33.02 -4.42
C PRO A 75 -10.31 34.54 -4.61
N GLU A 76 -10.58 35.04 -5.81
CA GLU A 76 -10.74 36.48 -6.06
C GLU A 76 -12.07 36.98 -5.51
N GLU A 77 -13.13 36.19 -5.67
CA GLU A 77 -14.49 36.52 -5.22
C GLU A 77 -14.81 35.98 -3.82
N ASN A 78 -13.93 35.15 -3.25
CA ASN A 78 -14.23 34.30 -2.09
C ASN A 78 -15.54 33.52 -2.28
N LEU A 79 -15.75 32.97 -3.48
CA LEU A 79 -16.97 32.27 -3.85
C LEU A 79 -16.69 30.76 -3.87
N ILE A 80 -17.46 30.01 -3.09
CA ILE A 80 -17.55 28.55 -3.24
C ILE A 80 -18.76 28.26 -4.10
N GLN A 81 -18.60 27.43 -5.12
CA GLN A 81 -19.70 26.82 -5.86
C GLN A 81 -19.67 25.32 -5.62
N TRP A 82 -20.83 24.68 -5.53
CA TRP A 82 -20.91 23.23 -5.44
C TRP A 82 -22.07 22.69 -6.27
N VAL A 83 -21.97 21.42 -6.60
CA VAL A 83 -22.90 20.65 -7.43
C VAL A 83 -23.42 19.49 -6.62
N ASP A 84 -24.74 19.29 -6.65
CA ASP A 84 -25.38 18.17 -5.95
C ASP A 84 -25.24 16.87 -6.76
N THR A 85 -25.35 16.95 -8.09
CA THR A 85 -25.28 15.78 -8.97
C THR A 85 -24.61 16.08 -10.31
N PHE A 86 -23.92 15.07 -10.83
CA PHE A 86 -23.36 15.06 -12.18
C PHE A 86 -24.13 14.08 -13.06
N GLU A 87 -24.47 14.49 -14.28
CA GLU A 87 -24.91 13.58 -15.35
C GLU A 87 -23.73 13.31 -16.27
N ILE A 88 -23.38 12.03 -16.47
CA ILE A 88 -22.22 11.62 -17.25
C ILE A 88 -22.70 10.83 -18.47
N ASN A 89 -22.44 11.38 -19.65
CA ASN A 89 -22.77 10.78 -20.94
C ASN A 89 -21.47 10.31 -21.62
N ILE A 90 -21.33 8.99 -21.76
CA ILE A 90 -20.18 8.35 -22.41
C ILE A 90 -20.65 7.76 -23.72
N GLU A 91 -20.02 8.18 -24.81
CA GLU A 91 -20.23 7.64 -26.15
C GLU A 91 -18.94 6.95 -26.57
N TYR A 92 -19.01 5.68 -26.92
CA TYR A 92 -17.86 4.87 -27.29
C TYR A 92 -18.24 3.91 -28.43
N GLN A 93 -17.24 3.57 -29.24
CA GLN A 93 -17.41 2.55 -30.28
C GLN A 93 -16.88 1.23 -29.73
N SER A 94 -17.77 0.23 -29.63
CA SER A 94 -17.32 -1.13 -29.34
C SER A 94 -16.69 -1.71 -30.61
N THR A 95 -15.38 -1.92 -30.57
CA THR A 95 -14.71 -2.82 -31.51
C THR A 95 -14.96 -4.25 -31.06
N THR A 96 -15.49 -5.10 -31.93
CA THR A 96 -15.47 -6.54 -31.70
C THR A 96 -14.03 -7.00 -31.75
N ASN A 97 -13.60 -7.72 -30.71
CA ASN A 97 -12.28 -8.31 -30.51
C ASN A 97 -11.56 -8.60 -31.83
N GLN A 98 -10.30 -8.17 -31.94
CA GLN A 98 -9.38 -8.75 -32.90
C GLN A 98 -9.51 -10.28 -32.80
N THR A 99 -9.55 -10.93 -33.97
CA THR A 99 -9.62 -12.38 -34.11
C THR A 99 -8.73 -13.04 -33.06
N ILE A 100 -9.33 -13.89 -32.23
CA ILE A 100 -8.59 -14.86 -31.42
C ILE A 100 -7.68 -15.58 -32.41
N ASN A 101 -6.40 -15.25 -32.39
CA ASN A 101 -5.43 -16.13 -33.01
C ASN A 101 -5.60 -17.44 -32.26
N ASN A 102 -5.76 -18.55 -33.00
CA ASN A 102 -5.67 -19.87 -32.40
C ASN A 102 -4.20 -20.09 -32.00
N ASN A 103 -3.73 -19.35 -31.00
CA ASN A 103 -2.40 -19.47 -30.45
C ASN A 103 -2.32 -20.83 -29.77
N GLU A 104 -1.35 -21.65 -30.18
CA GLU A 104 -1.15 -22.98 -29.59
C GLU A 104 -0.51 -22.90 -28.19
N GLU A 105 0.04 -21.74 -27.81
CA GLU A 105 0.68 -21.49 -26.52
C GLU A 105 0.10 -20.22 -25.86
N ILE A 106 -0.49 -20.37 -24.66
CA ILE A 106 -0.94 -19.29 -23.78
C ILE A 106 -0.17 -19.41 -22.47
N PHE A 107 0.42 -18.31 -22.00
CA PHE A 107 1.15 -18.24 -20.73
C PHE A 107 0.57 -17.12 -19.87
N ASP A 108 0.54 -17.30 -18.55
CA ASP A 108 0.18 -16.25 -17.59
C ASP A 108 1.43 -15.43 -17.23
N LEU A 109 2.57 -16.11 -17.07
CA LEU A 109 3.84 -15.53 -16.61
C LEU A 109 4.97 -15.70 -17.63
N LEU A 110 5.58 -14.58 -18.02
CA LEU A 110 6.87 -14.55 -18.71
C LEU A 110 8.00 -14.24 -17.72
N ILE A 111 8.96 -15.14 -17.58
CA ILE A 111 10.19 -14.92 -16.80
C ILE A 111 11.31 -14.54 -17.75
N ILE A 112 11.92 -13.37 -17.55
CA ILE A 112 13.06 -12.88 -18.32
C ILE A 112 14.30 -12.91 -17.43
N SER A 113 15.36 -13.58 -17.87
CA SER A 113 16.58 -13.75 -17.07
C SER A 113 17.86 -13.80 -17.93
N PRO A 114 19.06 -13.66 -17.35
CA PRO A 114 20.28 -14.13 -18.00
C PRO A 114 20.29 -15.67 -18.10
N ASN A 115 21.13 -16.23 -18.97
CA ASN A 115 21.20 -17.68 -19.18
C ASN A 115 21.77 -18.43 -17.96
N GLU A 116 22.59 -17.76 -17.16
CA GLU A 116 23.24 -18.22 -15.94
C GLU A 116 22.22 -18.67 -14.89
N PHE A 117 21.03 -18.05 -14.85
CA PHE A 117 19.99 -18.34 -13.86
C PHE A 117 18.99 -19.41 -14.32
N LYS A 118 19.10 -19.88 -15.56
CA LYS A 118 18.10 -20.75 -16.22
C LYS A 118 17.79 -22.03 -15.42
N THR A 119 18.80 -22.65 -14.81
CA THR A 119 18.61 -23.90 -14.04
C THR A 119 17.72 -23.71 -12.82
N SER A 120 17.98 -22.67 -12.01
CA SER A 120 17.19 -22.38 -10.81
C SER A 120 15.77 -21.96 -11.17
N LEU A 121 15.63 -21.11 -12.20
CA LEU A 121 14.35 -20.63 -12.67
C LEU A 121 13.49 -21.71 -13.32
N GLN A 122 14.08 -22.79 -13.83
CA GLN A 122 13.31 -23.93 -14.29
C GLN A 122 12.53 -24.62 -13.14
N ASN A 123 13.04 -24.58 -11.90
CA ASN A 123 12.31 -25.04 -10.73
C ASN A 123 11.12 -24.14 -10.44
N LEU A 124 11.30 -22.81 -10.54
CA LEU A 124 10.22 -21.85 -10.38
C LEU A 124 9.13 -22.05 -11.46
N VAL A 125 9.50 -22.17 -12.74
CA VAL A 125 8.56 -22.47 -13.83
C VAL A 125 7.77 -23.74 -13.54
N SER A 126 8.44 -24.80 -13.09
CA SER A 126 7.79 -26.08 -12.78
C SER A 126 6.79 -25.93 -11.62
N HIS A 127 7.16 -25.17 -10.60
CA HIS A 127 6.28 -24.86 -9.48
C HIS A 127 5.07 -24.02 -9.90
N LYS A 128 5.27 -22.95 -10.68
CA LYS A 128 4.18 -22.08 -11.15
C LYS A 128 3.16 -22.83 -12.00
N ASN A 129 3.63 -23.71 -12.89
CA ASN A 129 2.73 -24.58 -13.65
C ASN A 129 1.92 -25.53 -12.74
N LEU A 130 2.47 -25.99 -11.60
CA LEU A 130 1.72 -26.76 -10.61
C LEU A 130 0.68 -25.91 -9.87
N MET A 131 0.95 -24.62 -9.69
CA MET A 131 0.02 -23.64 -9.11
C MET A 131 -1.00 -23.08 -10.13
N ASN A 132 -1.08 -23.69 -11.34
CA ASN A 132 -1.92 -23.24 -12.46
C ASN A 132 -1.59 -21.82 -12.96
N VAL A 133 -0.31 -21.44 -12.88
CA VAL A 133 0.24 -20.23 -13.52
C VAL A 133 1.14 -20.69 -14.67
N SER A 134 0.59 -20.75 -15.88
CA SER A 134 1.29 -21.17 -17.09
C SER A 134 2.49 -20.27 -17.32
N SER A 135 3.70 -20.83 -17.26
CA SER A 135 4.94 -20.02 -17.19
C SER A 135 5.92 -20.33 -18.32
N LYS A 136 6.45 -19.27 -18.95
CA LYS A 136 7.51 -19.34 -19.96
C LYS A 136 8.78 -18.65 -19.46
N LEU A 137 9.91 -19.33 -19.53
CA LEU A 137 11.23 -18.75 -19.25
C LEU A 137 11.93 -18.42 -20.57
N VAL A 138 12.37 -17.17 -20.71
CA VAL A 138 13.11 -16.66 -21.86
C VAL A 138 14.36 -15.95 -21.36
N THR A 139 15.50 -16.22 -21.99
CA THR A 139 16.75 -15.55 -21.64
C THR A 139 16.97 -14.28 -22.45
N LEU A 140 17.71 -13.30 -21.91
CA LEU A 140 18.11 -12.09 -22.64
C LEU A 140 18.77 -12.41 -23.99
N LYS A 141 19.60 -13.46 -24.03
CA LYS A 141 20.25 -13.90 -25.27
C LYS A 141 19.23 -14.38 -26.31
N GLU A 142 18.20 -15.10 -25.88
CA GLU A 142 17.13 -15.58 -26.77
C GLU A 142 16.29 -14.40 -27.31
N ILE A 143 16.07 -13.36 -26.49
CA ILE A 143 15.43 -12.10 -26.90
C ILE A 143 16.27 -11.40 -27.97
N TYR A 144 17.53 -11.08 -27.67
CA TYR A 144 18.38 -10.27 -28.57
C TYR A 144 18.75 -10.99 -29.87
N ASN A 145 18.72 -12.33 -29.89
CA ASN A 145 18.93 -13.11 -31.11
C ASN A 145 17.64 -13.27 -31.95
N GLY A 146 16.49 -12.81 -31.47
CA GLY A 146 15.20 -12.97 -32.14
C GLY A 146 14.78 -14.43 -32.26
N GLU A 147 14.99 -15.24 -31.22
CA GLU A 147 14.69 -16.69 -31.28
C GLU A 147 13.19 -16.99 -31.33
N TYR A 148 12.35 -16.10 -30.78
CA TYR A 148 10.89 -16.24 -30.76
C TYR A 148 10.15 -15.23 -31.63
N PHE A 149 10.66 -13.99 -31.69
CA PHE A 149 10.08 -12.89 -32.45
C PHE A 149 11.17 -12.15 -33.22
N ASP A 150 10.79 -11.51 -34.33
CA ASP A 150 11.70 -10.62 -35.04
C ASP A 150 12.17 -9.50 -34.12
N MET A 151 13.46 -9.22 -34.19
CA MET A 151 14.11 -8.29 -33.30
C MET A 151 13.76 -6.83 -33.62
N GLN A 152 13.27 -6.09 -32.62
CA GLN A 152 12.82 -4.69 -32.72
C GLN A 152 13.34 -3.88 -31.53
N GLY A 153 13.48 -2.56 -31.67
CA GLY A 153 13.96 -1.67 -30.61
C GLY A 153 15.35 -1.08 -30.88
N TYR A 154 15.55 0.17 -30.50
CA TYR A 154 16.75 0.98 -30.67
C TYR A 154 17.90 0.51 -29.77
N ASP A 155 17.61 0.23 -28.50
CA ASP A 155 18.55 -0.23 -27.48
C ASP A 155 18.02 -1.45 -26.70
N GLU A 156 18.86 -2.08 -25.88
CA GLU A 156 18.54 -3.32 -25.16
C GLU A 156 17.24 -3.26 -24.34
N GLN A 157 16.95 -2.11 -23.73
CA GLN A 157 15.72 -1.86 -23.00
C GLN A 157 14.50 -1.85 -23.93
N GLU A 158 14.52 -1.08 -25.01
CA GLU A 158 13.39 -1.05 -25.95
C GLU A 158 13.18 -2.42 -26.61
N GLN A 159 14.25 -3.18 -26.79
CA GLN A 159 14.22 -4.54 -27.32
C GLN A 159 13.48 -5.52 -26.39
N ILE A 160 13.73 -5.44 -25.08
CA ILE A 160 12.97 -6.20 -24.09
C ILE A 160 11.49 -5.76 -24.10
N LYS A 161 11.23 -4.45 -24.19
CA LYS A 161 9.86 -3.91 -24.22
C LYS A 161 9.06 -4.40 -25.44
N TYR A 162 9.65 -4.40 -26.64
CA TYR A 162 9.03 -4.99 -27.83
C TYR A 162 8.83 -6.50 -27.71
N PHE A 163 9.76 -7.21 -27.07
CA PHE A 163 9.58 -8.64 -26.80
C PHE A 163 8.35 -8.89 -25.92
N ILE A 164 8.17 -8.09 -24.85
CA ILE A 164 7.00 -8.16 -23.97
C ILE A 164 5.72 -7.86 -24.77
N LYS A 165 5.72 -6.81 -25.59
CA LYS A 165 4.60 -6.50 -26.50
C LYS A 165 4.23 -7.69 -27.39
N ASN A 166 5.21 -8.29 -28.07
CA ASN A 166 4.96 -9.44 -28.95
C ASN A 166 4.47 -10.67 -28.18
N ALA A 167 4.98 -10.88 -26.97
CA ALA A 167 4.51 -11.93 -26.07
C ALA A 167 3.07 -11.67 -25.60
N ILE A 168 2.66 -10.42 -25.37
CA ILE A 168 1.26 -10.07 -25.09
C ILE A 168 0.38 -10.45 -26.28
N GLU A 169 0.78 -10.08 -27.49
CA GLU A 169 -0.04 -10.28 -28.71
C GLU A 169 -0.09 -11.74 -29.20
N THR A 170 0.94 -12.54 -28.86
CA THR A 170 1.10 -13.91 -29.38
C THR A 170 0.92 -14.98 -28.31
N TRP A 171 1.29 -14.70 -27.06
CA TRP A 171 1.23 -15.65 -25.95
C TRP A 171 0.22 -15.27 -24.87
N GLU A 172 -0.44 -14.11 -25.01
CA GLU A 172 -1.48 -13.62 -24.11
C GLU A 172 -1.04 -13.48 -22.65
N ILE A 173 0.26 -13.23 -22.42
CA ILE A 173 0.83 -13.05 -21.06
C ILE A 173 0.12 -11.96 -20.29
N THR A 174 -0.01 -12.13 -18.98
CA THR A 174 -0.61 -11.15 -18.05
C THR A 174 0.40 -10.64 -17.02
N SER A 175 1.55 -11.32 -16.89
CA SER A 175 2.59 -10.98 -15.93
C SER A 175 4.01 -11.17 -16.49
N VAL A 176 4.93 -10.32 -16.06
CA VAL A 176 6.38 -10.40 -16.35
C VAL A 176 7.19 -10.40 -15.07
N LEU A 177 8.08 -11.38 -14.91
CA LEU A 177 9.07 -11.42 -13.84
C LEU A 177 10.47 -11.21 -14.40
N LEU A 178 11.11 -10.11 -14.01
CA LEU A 178 12.50 -9.82 -14.33
C LEU A 178 13.41 -10.44 -13.25
N VAL A 179 14.36 -11.29 -13.63
CA VAL A 179 15.29 -11.94 -12.69
C VAL A 179 16.72 -11.50 -12.95
N GLY A 180 17.18 -10.52 -12.18
CA GLY A 180 18.52 -9.94 -12.27
C GLY A 180 18.59 -8.52 -11.69
N SER A 181 19.80 -8.10 -11.31
CA SER A 181 20.09 -6.71 -10.93
C SER A 181 19.96 -5.75 -12.12
N ALA A 182 20.09 -4.44 -11.87
CA ALA A 182 20.11 -3.42 -12.93
C ALA A 182 21.31 -3.56 -13.88
N GLU A 183 22.40 -4.19 -13.45
CA GLU A 183 23.57 -4.48 -14.30
C GLU A 183 23.34 -5.67 -15.23
N ILE A 184 22.42 -6.58 -14.87
CA ILE A 184 22.13 -7.81 -15.61
C ILE A 184 20.96 -7.61 -16.57
N ILE A 185 19.84 -7.10 -16.06
CA ILE A 185 18.66 -6.75 -16.86
C ILE A 185 18.58 -5.24 -16.87
N PRO A 186 18.78 -4.60 -18.05
CA PRO A 186 18.88 -3.16 -18.13
C PRO A 186 17.55 -2.52 -17.69
N THR A 187 17.65 -1.30 -17.17
CA THR A 187 16.52 -0.49 -16.72
C THR A 187 16.41 0.75 -17.57
N ARG A 188 15.23 1.37 -17.61
CA ARG A 188 15.05 2.66 -18.29
C ARG A 188 15.21 3.80 -17.29
N LEU A 189 16.00 4.81 -17.66
CA LEU A 189 16.11 6.06 -16.92
C LEU A 189 15.00 7.02 -17.33
N THR A 190 14.40 7.67 -16.34
CA THR A 190 13.38 8.72 -16.50
C THR A 190 13.97 10.10 -16.23
N HIS A 191 13.34 11.17 -16.72
CA HIS A 191 13.91 12.53 -16.70
C HIS A 191 12.86 13.58 -16.29
N ILE A 192 12.77 13.87 -15.00
CA ILE A 192 11.75 14.78 -14.47
C ILE A 192 12.39 16.04 -13.91
N ASN A 193 11.90 17.19 -14.35
CA ASN A 193 12.22 18.48 -13.76
C ASN A 193 11.14 18.87 -12.73
N VAL A 194 11.48 18.77 -11.44
CA VAL A 194 10.56 19.02 -10.32
C VAL A 194 10.51 20.52 -9.93
N GLY A 195 11.37 21.35 -10.51
CA GLY A 195 11.38 22.80 -10.31
C GLY A 195 12.74 23.44 -10.62
N ASP A 196 12.86 24.75 -10.41
CA ASP A 196 13.98 25.60 -10.90
C ASP A 196 15.42 25.08 -10.63
N PHE A 197 15.61 24.17 -9.68
CA PHE A 197 16.93 23.59 -9.35
C PHE A 197 16.91 22.07 -9.08
N ASP A 198 15.81 21.36 -9.35
CA ASP A 198 15.65 19.95 -8.96
C ASP A 198 15.33 19.08 -10.20
N LYS A 199 16.39 18.49 -10.75
CA LYS A 199 16.35 17.60 -11.91
C LYS A 199 16.62 16.17 -11.46
N GLU A 200 15.62 15.32 -11.59
CA GLU A 200 15.64 13.95 -11.09
C GLU A 200 15.80 12.95 -12.25
N ILE A 201 16.81 12.09 -12.12
CA ILE A 201 17.04 10.95 -13.02
C ILE A 201 17.05 9.68 -12.17
N PHE A 202 16.13 8.77 -12.45
CA PHE A 202 15.94 7.52 -11.70
C PHE A 202 15.49 6.39 -12.62
N VAL A 203 15.52 5.15 -12.13
CA VAL A 203 15.16 3.97 -12.91
C VAL A 203 13.69 3.60 -12.73
N SER A 204 13.05 3.10 -13.78
CA SER A 204 11.67 2.63 -13.73
C SER A 204 11.49 1.30 -14.47
N ASP A 205 10.98 0.29 -13.77
CA ASP A 205 10.46 -0.94 -14.40
C ASP A 205 9.03 -0.77 -14.93
N LEU A 206 8.31 0.32 -14.58
CA LEU A 206 7.02 0.65 -15.19
C LEU A 206 7.16 0.82 -16.72
N TYR A 207 8.34 1.20 -17.20
CA TYR A 207 8.69 1.22 -18.62
C TYR A 207 8.38 -0.11 -19.34
N TYR A 208 8.59 -1.24 -18.67
CA TYR A 208 8.32 -2.57 -19.24
C TYR A 208 6.86 -3.01 -19.08
N ALA A 209 6.07 -2.26 -18.30
CA ALA A 209 4.68 -2.57 -18.02
C ALA A 209 3.69 -1.70 -18.81
N ASP A 210 4.00 -0.43 -19.03
CA ASP A 210 3.26 0.49 -19.92
C ASP A 210 3.68 0.19 -21.36
N ILE A 211 2.85 -0.54 -22.11
CA ILE A 211 3.14 -1.07 -23.45
C ILE A 211 2.37 -0.31 -24.53
N TYR A 212 1.12 0.06 -24.25
CA TYR A 212 0.21 0.68 -25.17
C TYR A 212 -0.28 2.01 -24.61
N ASN A 213 -0.45 3.00 -25.50
CA ASN A 213 -1.13 4.24 -25.15
C ASN A 213 -2.66 4.13 -25.33
N GLU A 214 -3.37 5.23 -25.19
CA GLU A 214 -4.82 5.32 -25.34
C GLU A 214 -5.35 5.03 -26.75
N THR A 215 -4.49 5.09 -27.78
CA THR A 215 -4.83 4.70 -29.16
C THR A 215 -4.48 3.26 -29.48
N ASN A 216 -3.99 2.49 -28.49
CA ASN A 216 -3.47 1.13 -28.64
C ASN A 216 -2.21 1.07 -29.54
N ASP A 217 -1.49 2.19 -29.67
CA ASP A 217 -0.17 2.27 -30.28
C ASP A 217 0.91 1.98 -29.23
N PHE A 218 2.11 1.60 -29.67
CA PHE A 218 3.21 1.30 -28.74
C PHE A 218 3.71 2.54 -28.00
N SER A 219 3.72 2.47 -26.67
CA SER A 219 4.24 3.51 -25.78
C SER A 219 5.76 3.48 -25.74
N THR A 220 6.44 4.40 -26.45
CA THR A 220 7.92 4.41 -26.54
C THR A 220 8.60 4.95 -25.29
N TRP A 221 7.89 5.75 -24.50
CA TRP A 221 8.45 6.68 -23.50
C TRP A 221 9.40 7.74 -24.06
N ASP A 222 9.42 7.95 -25.39
CA ASP A 222 10.26 8.92 -26.10
C ASP A 222 9.44 9.42 -27.30
N THR A 223 8.46 10.28 -27.04
CA THR A 223 7.46 10.75 -28.01
C THR A 223 8.05 11.73 -29.01
N ASN A 224 9.09 12.47 -28.60
CA ASN A 224 9.81 13.42 -29.44
C ASN A 224 11.02 12.79 -30.17
N ASN A 225 11.35 11.52 -29.91
CA ASN A 225 12.46 10.76 -30.48
C ASN A 225 13.84 11.40 -30.24
N ASN A 226 14.05 11.98 -29.06
CA ASN A 226 15.32 12.60 -28.67
C ASN A 226 16.22 11.67 -27.83
N HIS A 227 15.74 10.45 -27.50
CA HIS A 227 16.41 9.45 -26.66
C HIS A 227 16.63 9.86 -25.21
N ILE A 228 15.83 10.79 -24.73
CA ILE A 228 15.60 11.11 -23.32
C ILE A 228 14.19 10.61 -23.04
N TYR A 229 14.05 9.77 -22.02
CA TYR A 229 12.82 9.02 -21.82
C TYR A 229 12.06 9.51 -20.61
N ALA A 230 10.73 9.47 -20.70
CA ALA A 230 9.80 9.96 -19.68
C ALA A 230 10.18 11.37 -19.23
N GLU A 231 10.33 12.26 -20.20
CA GLU A 231 10.60 13.67 -19.96
C GLU A 231 9.36 14.34 -19.34
N TYR A 232 9.55 15.08 -18.25
CA TYR A 232 8.55 16.04 -17.76
C TYR A 232 9.22 17.38 -17.47
N ASP A 233 8.81 18.41 -18.21
CA ASP A 233 9.43 19.75 -18.25
C ASP A 233 10.97 19.69 -18.32
N TRP A 234 11.51 18.66 -18.97
CA TRP A 234 12.94 18.41 -19.03
C TRP A 234 13.55 19.28 -20.14
N ASP A 235 14.19 20.38 -19.73
CA ASP A 235 14.68 21.40 -20.66
C ASP A 235 13.59 21.96 -21.61
N GLY A 236 12.33 21.95 -21.14
CA GLY A 236 11.16 22.43 -21.87
C GLY A 236 10.44 21.38 -22.71
N GLU A 237 10.89 20.13 -22.68
CA GLU A 237 10.25 18.99 -23.36
C GLU A 237 9.43 18.14 -22.37
N THR A 238 8.41 17.44 -22.87
CA THR A 238 7.57 16.53 -22.08
C THR A 238 7.05 15.41 -22.97
N ASP A 239 7.18 14.18 -22.51
CA ASP A 239 6.63 13.00 -23.16
C ASP A 239 5.15 12.80 -22.82
N ASP A 240 4.37 12.40 -23.81
CA ASP A 240 2.96 12.06 -23.64
C ASP A 240 2.83 10.58 -23.23
N LEU A 241 2.61 10.35 -21.94
CA LEU A 241 2.55 9.03 -21.31
C LEU A 241 1.24 8.85 -20.53
N ASP A 242 0.61 7.70 -20.67
CA ASP A 242 -0.56 7.34 -19.86
C ASP A 242 -0.21 6.65 -18.53
N LEU A 243 0.98 6.03 -18.47
CA LEU A 243 1.57 5.34 -17.31
C LEU A 243 0.74 4.17 -16.79
N TYR A 244 -0.34 3.79 -17.45
CA TYR A 244 -1.15 2.67 -17.03
C TYR A 244 -0.39 1.37 -17.34
N PRO A 245 -0.20 0.46 -16.37
CA PRO A 245 0.44 -0.81 -16.67
C PRO A 245 -0.51 -1.68 -17.51
N ASP A 246 -0.04 -2.17 -18.66
CA ASP A 246 -0.72 -3.17 -19.49
C ASP A 246 -0.38 -4.61 -19.10
N ILE A 247 0.55 -4.78 -18.17
CA ILE A 247 0.99 -6.08 -17.67
C ILE A 247 1.46 -5.94 -16.23
N TYR A 248 1.20 -6.94 -15.40
CA TYR A 248 1.72 -6.95 -14.03
C TYR A 248 3.22 -7.23 -14.07
N ILE A 249 4.04 -6.41 -13.43
CA ILE A 249 5.50 -6.61 -13.41
C ILE A 249 6.04 -6.71 -11.99
N GLY A 250 7.04 -7.56 -11.82
CA GLY A 250 7.86 -7.62 -10.62
C GLY A 250 9.30 -7.98 -10.95
N ARG A 251 10.22 -7.65 -10.04
CA ARG A 251 11.64 -7.96 -10.17
C ARG A 251 12.13 -8.83 -9.01
N LEU A 252 12.77 -9.95 -9.33
CA LEU A 252 13.69 -10.61 -8.40
C LEU A 252 15.09 -10.05 -8.67
N ALA A 253 15.46 -9.00 -7.94
CA ALA A 253 16.81 -8.47 -8.04
C ALA A 253 17.76 -9.50 -7.43
N CYS A 254 18.70 -9.99 -8.25
CA CYS A 254 19.69 -10.99 -7.85
C CYS A 254 20.98 -10.71 -8.61
N ILE A 255 22.13 -10.74 -7.94
CA ILE A 255 23.45 -10.62 -8.57
C ILE A 255 24.06 -11.97 -8.93
N ASP A 256 23.61 -13.06 -8.28
CA ASP A 256 24.15 -14.39 -8.51
C ASP A 256 23.09 -15.50 -8.32
N ILE A 257 23.49 -16.73 -8.64
CA ILE A 257 22.62 -17.91 -8.57
C ILE A 257 22.18 -18.26 -7.14
N ASN A 258 22.97 -17.93 -6.11
CA ASN A 258 22.62 -18.25 -4.73
C ASN A 258 21.47 -17.36 -4.24
N GLU A 259 21.46 -16.09 -4.65
CA GLU A 259 20.34 -15.19 -4.38
C GLU A 259 19.08 -15.66 -5.12
N VAL A 260 19.21 -16.06 -6.39
CA VAL A 260 18.07 -16.64 -7.14
C VAL A 260 17.54 -17.87 -6.42
N ASP A 261 18.40 -18.83 -6.05
CA ASP A 261 17.99 -20.02 -5.31
C ASP A 261 17.30 -19.67 -3.98
N THR A 262 17.81 -18.66 -3.27
CA THR A 262 17.23 -18.20 -2.00
C THR A 262 15.80 -17.68 -2.21
N VAL A 263 15.59 -16.80 -3.18
CA VAL A 263 14.29 -16.18 -3.42
C VAL A 263 13.31 -17.18 -4.03
N VAL A 264 13.75 -18.02 -4.98
CA VAL A 264 12.93 -19.09 -5.59
C VAL A 264 12.45 -20.08 -4.54
N ASN A 265 13.31 -20.51 -3.61
CA ASN A 265 12.91 -21.44 -2.55
C ASN A 265 11.87 -20.83 -1.61
N LYS A 266 11.97 -19.54 -1.30
CA LYS A 266 10.96 -18.81 -0.51
C LYS A 266 9.61 -18.76 -1.21
N ILE A 267 9.59 -18.40 -2.50
CA ILE A 267 8.35 -18.36 -3.31
C ILE A 267 7.69 -19.75 -3.31
N ILE A 268 8.46 -20.79 -3.64
CA ILE A 268 7.96 -22.16 -3.67
C ILE A 268 7.39 -22.58 -2.31
N SER A 269 8.08 -22.30 -1.20
CA SER A 269 7.59 -22.65 0.14
C SER A 269 6.31 -21.89 0.49
N PHE A 270 6.30 -20.58 0.24
CA PHE A 270 5.16 -19.71 0.54
C PHE A 270 3.88 -20.12 -0.19
N GLU A 271 3.99 -20.42 -1.48
CA GLU A 271 2.85 -20.84 -2.30
C GLU A 271 2.43 -22.28 -2.00
N THR A 272 3.38 -23.21 -1.83
CA THR A 272 3.07 -24.63 -1.53
C THR A 272 2.34 -24.78 -0.20
N ASN A 273 2.76 -24.03 0.82
CA ASN A 273 2.17 -24.11 2.16
C ASN A 273 1.03 -23.11 2.37
N GLU A 274 0.70 -22.30 1.35
CA GLU A 274 -0.30 -21.25 1.43
C GLU A 274 -0.13 -20.37 2.67
N HIS A 275 1.09 -19.92 2.93
CA HIS A 275 1.47 -19.22 4.16
C HIS A 275 0.63 -17.97 4.45
N TYR A 276 0.01 -17.37 3.43
CA TYR A 276 -0.96 -16.27 3.58
C TYR A 276 -2.21 -16.65 4.41
N LYS A 277 -2.52 -17.93 4.58
CA LYS A 277 -3.63 -18.44 5.41
C LYS A 277 -3.27 -18.54 6.89
N GLU A 278 -1.99 -18.56 7.23
CA GLU A 278 -1.54 -18.78 8.60
C GLU A 278 -1.85 -17.61 9.55
N HIS A 279 -1.90 -17.88 10.85
CA HIS A 279 -2.29 -16.90 11.86
C HIS A 279 -1.34 -15.69 11.96
N TRP A 280 -0.04 -15.88 11.72
CA TRP A 280 0.93 -14.79 11.77
C TRP A 280 0.76 -13.81 10.61
N PHE A 281 0.16 -14.24 9.50
CA PHE A 281 -0.08 -13.37 8.35
C PHE A 281 -1.04 -12.22 8.71
N SER A 282 -1.93 -12.46 9.67
CA SER A 282 -2.86 -11.46 10.20
C SER A 282 -2.21 -10.40 11.10
N ASN A 283 -0.91 -10.53 11.42
CA ASN A 283 -0.19 -9.48 12.14
C ASN A 283 0.26 -8.39 11.16
N LEU A 284 0.04 -7.14 11.55
CA LEU A 284 0.49 -5.94 10.84
C LEU A 284 1.53 -5.23 11.70
N ILE A 285 2.69 -4.93 11.14
CA ILE A 285 3.70 -4.09 11.82
C ILE A 285 3.67 -2.71 11.18
N VAL A 286 3.53 -1.67 11.98
CA VAL A 286 3.61 -0.28 11.50
C VAL A 286 4.71 0.46 12.23
N ILE A 287 5.60 1.10 11.46
CA ILE A 287 6.77 1.82 11.95
C ILE A 287 6.73 3.25 11.43
N GLY A 288 6.83 4.22 12.34
CA GLY A 288 6.67 5.63 12.01
C GLY A 288 7.07 6.56 13.16
N GLY A 289 7.30 7.82 12.81
CA GLY A 289 7.66 8.90 13.74
C GLY A 289 7.38 10.25 13.10
N ASP A 290 8.26 11.21 13.38
CA ASP A 290 8.22 12.55 12.80
C ASP A 290 9.02 12.57 11.49
N SER A 291 8.36 12.87 10.36
CA SER A 291 9.02 12.97 9.05
C SER A 291 9.46 14.40 8.74
N PHE A 292 8.89 15.39 9.41
CA PHE A 292 9.20 16.79 9.18
C PHE A 292 9.24 17.58 10.51
N PRO A 293 10.17 17.26 11.43
CA PRO A 293 10.24 17.92 12.72
C PRO A 293 10.51 19.42 12.55
N GLY A 294 9.83 20.26 13.33
CA GLY A 294 9.94 21.71 13.26
C GLY A 294 9.01 22.35 12.23
N ASP A 295 8.11 21.58 11.61
CA ASP A 295 7.06 22.11 10.77
C ASP A 295 5.97 22.83 11.59
N ALA A 296 5.03 23.48 10.90
CA ALA A 296 4.00 24.28 11.57
C ALA A 296 2.79 23.44 12.03
N ASP A 297 2.61 22.24 11.49
CA ASP A 297 1.45 21.39 11.80
C ASP A 297 1.70 20.50 13.05
N GLU A 298 2.96 20.29 13.46
CA GLU A 298 3.38 19.51 14.63
C GLU A 298 2.76 18.09 14.61
N VAL A 299 2.80 17.44 13.45
CA VAL A 299 2.24 16.11 13.23
C VAL A 299 3.36 15.09 13.09
N LEU A 300 3.23 13.94 13.75
CA LEU A 300 4.07 12.78 13.47
C LEU A 300 3.58 12.13 12.18
N GLU A 301 4.03 12.59 11.01
CA GLU A 301 3.47 12.15 9.73
C GLU A 301 3.55 10.65 9.55
N GLY A 302 4.67 10.02 9.92
CA GLY A 302 4.83 8.58 9.82
C GLY A 302 3.80 7.81 10.66
N GLU A 303 3.51 8.27 11.87
CA GLU A 303 2.48 7.67 12.71
C GLU A 303 1.05 7.96 12.20
N PHE A 304 0.85 9.10 11.51
CA PHE A 304 -0.40 9.45 10.87
C PHE A 304 -0.69 8.52 9.67
N VAL A 305 0.31 8.29 8.80
CA VAL A 305 0.24 7.29 7.71
C VAL A 305 -0.03 5.90 8.27
N ASN A 306 0.76 5.46 9.24
CA ASN A 306 0.56 4.17 9.90
C ASN A 306 -0.87 4.01 10.46
N THR A 307 -1.46 5.08 10.99
CA THR A 307 -2.85 5.06 11.48
C THR A 307 -3.83 4.81 10.33
N LYS A 308 -3.61 5.38 9.14
CA LYS A 308 -4.40 5.08 7.94
C LYS A 308 -4.22 3.65 7.45
N VAL A 309 -3.01 3.12 7.51
CA VAL A 309 -2.75 1.70 7.20
C VAL A 309 -3.51 0.77 8.16
N ILE A 310 -3.53 1.07 9.46
CA ILE A 310 -4.32 0.31 10.45
C ILE A 310 -5.82 0.39 10.14
N GLU A 311 -6.34 1.55 9.74
CA GLU A 311 -7.75 1.73 9.35
C GLU A 311 -8.11 0.93 8.09
N LEU A 312 -7.20 0.85 7.11
CA LEU A 312 -7.40 0.08 5.88
C LEU A 312 -7.32 -1.42 6.11
N MET A 313 -6.40 -1.86 6.96
CA MET A 313 -6.21 -3.26 7.32
C MET A 313 -7.12 -3.67 8.50
N ASP A 314 -8.36 -3.17 8.52
CA ASP A 314 -9.37 -3.53 9.51
C ASP A 314 -9.56 -5.06 9.53
N GLY A 315 -9.45 -5.65 10.72
CA GLY A 315 -9.40 -7.10 10.92
C GLY A 315 -8.01 -7.68 11.19
N PHE A 316 -6.93 -6.94 10.89
CA PHE A 316 -5.55 -7.31 11.25
C PHE A 316 -5.20 -6.89 12.68
N ILE A 317 -4.12 -7.48 13.20
CA ILE A 317 -3.58 -7.23 14.55
C ILE A 317 -2.36 -6.30 14.45
N PRO A 318 -2.50 -4.99 14.74
CA PRO A 318 -1.42 -4.03 14.57
C PRO A 318 -0.45 -4.03 15.75
N THR A 319 0.85 -4.07 15.46
CA THR A 319 1.93 -3.75 16.38
C THR A 319 2.55 -2.40 16.00
N LYS A 320 2.38 -1.41 16.89
CA LYS A 320 2.86 -0.04 16.68
C LYS A 320 4.28 0.14 17.20
N ILE A 321 5.24 0.32 16.30
CA ILE A 321 6.63 0.65 16.64
C ILE A 321 6.86 2.13 16.33
N TRP A 322 6.41 2.97 17.25
CA TRP A 322 6.29 4.41 17.06
C TRP A 322 7.35 5.19 17.83
N ALA A 323 7.61 6.41 17.39
CA ALA A 323 8.45 7.34 18.13
C ALA A 323 7.73 7.80 19.41
N SER A 324 6.44 8.13 19.31
CA SER A 324 5.60 8.65 20.40
C SER A 324 5.41 7.69 21.57
N ASN A 325 5.40 6.37 21.30
CA ASN A 325 5.28 5.34 22.33
C ASN A 325 6.64 4.88 22.88
N GLY A 326 7.73 5.46 22.40
CA GLY A 326 9.10 5.18 22.83
C GLY A 326 9.71 3.89 22.27
N ALA A 327 9.01 3.13 21.42
CA ALA A 327 9.50 1.87 20.88
C ALA A 327 10.75 2.06 20.00
N LEU A 328 10.85 3.17 19.27
CA LEU A 328 12.02 3.45 18.43
C LEU A 328 13.21 4.03 19.19
N GLY A 329 12.98 4.61 20.38
CA GLY A 329 13.96 5.42 21.12
C GLY A 329 14.69 4.70 22.25
N GLY A 330 14.34 3.45 22.56
CA GLY A 330 14.91 2.70 23.70
C GLY A 330 16.42 2.48 23.60
N ALA A 331 17.12 2.31 24.73
CA ALA A 331 18.54 1.93 24.74
C ALA A 331 18.75 0.43 24.98
N ASN A 332 17.82 -0.23 25.68
CA ASN A 332 17.81 -1.67 25.90
C ASN A 332 16.38 -2.16 26.20
N PRO A 333 15.68 -2.80 25.25
CA PRO A 333 16.13 -3.01 23.86
C PRO A 333 16.26 -1.70 23.09
N THR A 334 17.06 -1.70 22.01
CA THR A 334 17.11 -0.58 21.05
C THR A 334 15.92 -0.64 20.10
N GLY A 335 15.62 0.47 19.42
CA GLY A 335 14.57 0.53 18.40
C GLY A 335 14.80 -0.47 17.28
N SER A 336 16.03 -0.57 16.76
CA SER A 336 16.35 -1.56 15.72
C SER A 336 16.20 -3.00 16.21
N SER A 337 16.48 -3.27 17.50
CA SER A 337 16.22 -4.59 18.09
C SER A 337 14.73 -4.87 18.29
N ILE A 338 13.91 -3.86 18.59
CA ILE A 338 12.45 -4.01 18.66
C ILE A 338 11.91 -4.34 17.28
N ILE A 339 12.30 -3.61 16.22
CA ILE A 339 11.89 -3.91 14.85
C ILE A 339 12.28 -5.35 14.47
N LEU A 340 13.56 -5.70 14.64
CA LEU A 340 14.08 -7.05 14.33
C LEU A 340 13.29 -8.14 15.05
N ASN A 341 13.09 -8.02 16.36
CA ASN A 341 12.38 -9.04 17.14
C ASN A 341 10.90 -9.14 16.76
N THR A 342 10.24 -8.02 16.46
CA THR A 342 8.84 -8.03 16.02
C THR A 342 8.69 -8.71 14.67
N ILE A 343 9.58 -8.45 13.71
CA ILE A 343 9.57 -9.13 12.41
C ILE A 343 9.84 -10.62 12.59
N ASN A 344 10.79 -11.01 13.45
CA ASN A 344 11.10 -12.42 13.76
C ASN A 344 9.91 -13.20 14.34
N ASN A 345 8.97 -12.53 14.99
CA ASN A 345 7.73 -13.18 15.46
C ASN A 345 6.76 -13.54 14.32
N GLY A 346 6.88 -12.85 13.17
CA GLY A 346 6.10 -13.05 11.96
C GLY A 346 4.96 -12.04 11.78
N ALA A 347 4.85 -11.53 10.55
CA ALA A 347 3.79 -10.63 10.11
C ALA A 347 3.48 -10.85 8.64
N GLY A 348 2.24 -10.64 8.22
CA GLY A 348 1.89 -10.66 6.80
C GLY A 348 2.26 -9.36 6.11
N PHE A 349 2.16 -8.23 6.83
CA PHE A 349 2.45 -6.91 6.29
C PHE A 349 3.31 -6.06 7.22
N ILE A 350 4.17 -5.25 6.61
CA ILE A 350 4.97 -4.23 7.29
C ILE A 350 4.83 -2.90 6.56
N ASP A 351 4.57 -1.83 7.30
CA ASP A 351 4.58 -0.45 6.83
C ASP A 351 5.72 0.34 7.50
N PHE A 352 6.62 0.89 6.70
CA PHE A 352 7.63 1.86 7.12
C PHE A 352 7.29 3.22 6.50
N SER A 353 7.04 4.24 7.33
CA SER A 353 6.72 5.60 6.85
C SER A 353 7.64 6.64 7.49
N GLY A 354 8.42 7.34 6.66
CA GLY A 354 9.47 8.25 7.10
C GLY A 354 10.55 8.55 6.06
N HIS A 355 11.79 8.63 6.51
CA HIS A 355 12.94 8.91 5.66
C HIS A 355 13.64 7.62 5.22
N GLY A 356 14.33 7.72 4.09
CA GLY A 356 15.02 6.60 3.49
C GLY A 356 16.26 7.02 2.72
N ASN A 357 17.15 6.07 2.59
CA ASN A 357 18.13 6.05 1.51
C ASN A 357 18.31 4.61 1.03
N THR A 358 19.27 4.40 0.14
CA THR A 358 19.51 3.09 -0.46
C THR A 358 19.78 1.98 0.56
N GLN A 359 20.23 2.26 1.78
CA GLN A 359 20.62 1.23 2.74
C GLN A 359 19.82 1.21 4.04
N LYS A 360 18.98 2.22 4.33
CA LYS A 360 18.24 2.28 5.59
C LYS A 360 16.97 3.10 5.54
N TYR A 361 16.05 2.73 6.41
CA TYR A 361 14.91 3.53 6.87
C TYR A 361 15.29 4.32 8.14
N ALA A 362 14.74 5.53 8.31
CA ALA A 362 14.87 6.33 9.52
C ALA A 362 13.68 7.30 9.73
N THR A 363 13.54 7.86 10.92
CA THR A 363 12.54 8.89 11.27
C THR A 363 13.05 9.71 12.47
N HIS A 364 12.29 10.69 12.95
CA HIS A 364 12.63 11.51 14.11
C HIS A 364 11.65 11.30 15.29
N PRO A 365 12.07 11.58 16.53
CA PRO A 365 11.15 11.86 17.61
C PRO A 365 10.43 13.21 17.39
N PHE A 366 9.27 13.37 18.01
CA PHE A 366 8.45 14.58 17.96
C PHE A 366 9.28 15.87 18.15
N GLU A 367 9.33 16.69 17.11
CA GLU A 367 9.99 18.00 17.09
C GLU A 367 11.48 17.97 17.42
N MET A 368 12.16 16.85 17.12
CA MET A 368 13.59 16.64 17.42
C MET A 368 14.41 16.34 16.15
N GLU A 369 14.54 17.32 15.27
CA GLU A 369 15.27 17.26 13.97
C GLU A 369 16.71 16.68 14.06
N ASN A 370 17.39 16.89 15.20
CA ASN A 370 18.79 16.49 15.38
C ASN A 370 18.95 15.06 15.93
N ILE A 371 17.84 14.37 16.20
CA ILE A 371 17.84 12.99 16.70
C ILE A 371 17.21 12.09 15.66
N TRP A 372 17.98 11.11 15.19
CA TRP A 372 17.49 10.09 14.28
C TRP A 372 17.11 8.81 15.03
N LEU A 373 16.01 8.21 14.61
CA LEU A 373 15.48 6.93 15.06
C LEU A 373 15.42 5.95 13.88
N PRO A 374 15.42 4.63 14.15
CA PRO A 374 15.55 3.99 15.46
C PRO A 374 16.95 4.05 16.07
N THR A 375 17.03 3.92 17.40
CA THR A 375 18.28 3.71 18.13
C THR A 375 18.90 2.34 17.80
N PRO A 376 20.24 2.18 17.94
CA PRO A 376 21.18 3.15 18.48
C PRO A 376 21.83 4.07 17.44
N TYR A 377 21.65 3.78 16.14
CA TYR A 377 22.41 4.44 15.07
C TYR A 377 21.60 5.41 14.21
N GLY A 378 20.33 5.66 14.56
CA GLY A 378 19.46 6.53 13.79
C GLY A 378 19.10 5.92 12.43
N GLY A 379 18.65 4.66 12.47
CA GLY A 379 18.23 3.95 11.27
C GLY A 379 18.12 2.44 11.46
N TYR A 380 17.18 1.83 10.74
CA TYR A 380 17.10 0.38 10.53
C TYR A 380 17.68 0.06 9.16
N SER A 381 18.76 -0.73 9.11
CA SER A 381 19.58 -0.89 7.91
C SER A 381 19.42 -2.25 7.22
N ASN A 382 19.87 -2.35 5.97
CA ASN A 382 20.06 -3.63 5.27
C ASN A 382 20.93 -4.63 6.06
N SER A 383 21.88 -4.14 6.87
CA SER A 383 22.67 -4.97 7.79
C SER A 383 21.85 -5.52 8.97
N ASP A 384 20.77 -4.85 9.36
CA ASP A 384 19.83 -5.37 10.36
C ASP A 384 18.84 -6.36 9.73
N ILE A 385 18.41 -6.10 8.48
CA ILE A 385 17.57 -7.02 7.71
C ILE A 385 18.28 -8.36 7.50
N LYS A 386 19.59 -8.37 7.22
CA LYS A 386 20.41 -9.58 7.11
C LYS A 386 20.51 -10.41 8.41
N LYS A 387 20.09 -9.86 9.55
CA LYS A 387 20.04 -10.56 10.85
C LYS A 387 18.66 -11.14 11.16
N LEU A 388 17.65 -10.87 10.33
CA LEU A 388 16.32 -11.43 10.52
C LEU A 388 16.37 -12.96 10.46
N ASP A 389 15.59 -13.59 11.33
CA ASP A 389 15.48 -15.04 11.49
C ASP A 389 14.00 -15.50 11.57
N ASN A 390 13.09 -14.74 10.94
CA ASN A 390 11.66 -15.08 10.82
C ASN A 390 11.37 -16.34 9.99
N ASN A 391 12.38 -17.04 9.45
CA ASN A 391 12.25 -18.26 8.67
C ASN A 391 11.23 -18.09 7.53
N GLU A 392 10.17 -18.91 7.51
CA GLU A 392 9.14 -18.91 6.47
C GLU A 392 8.01 -17.89 6.73
N LYS A 393 8.05 -17.15 7.84
CA LYS A 393 7.06 -16.10 8.16
C LYS A 393 7.40 -14.80 7.44
N LEU A 394 7.24 -14.81 6.13
CA LEU A 394 7.76 -13.79 5.22
C LEU A 394 6.72 -12.69 4.95
N PRO A 395 6.87 -11.48 5.53
CA PRO A 395 6.00 -10.34 5.27
C PRO A 395 6.12 -9.78 3.85
N ILE A 396 5.08 -9.06 3.46
CA ILE A 396 5.06 -8.08 2.38
C ILE A 396 5.42 -6.72 2.98
N VAL A 397 6.48 -6.07 2.46
CA VAL A 397 7.07 -4.87 3.07
C VAL A 397 6.83 -3.65 2.20
N VAL A 398 6.04 -2.70 2.68
CA VAL A 398 5.80 -1.41 2.00
C VAL A 398 6.59 -0.33 2.71
N THR A 399 7.40 0.43 1.97
CA THR A 399 8.23 1.50 2.53
C THR A 399 7.94 2.84 1.85
N GLY A 400 7.20 3.70 2.53
CA GLY A 400 7.03 5.12 2.20
C GLY A 400 8.28 5.91 2.60
N ALA A 401 9.30 5.93 1.74
CA ALA A 401 10.55 6.66 1.97
C ALA A 401 11.37 6.85 0.68
N CYS A 402 12.30 7.81 0.67
CA CYS A 402 13.18 8.02 -0.49
C CYS A 402 14.13 6.84 -0.77
N SER A 403 14.31 6.52 -2.04
CA SER A 403 15.45 5.76 -2.59
C SER A 403 15.72 4.39 -1.97
N VAL A 404 14.80 3.86 -1.18
CA VAL A 404 14.90 2.55 -0.52
C VAL A 404 14.88 1.39 -1.52
N ALA A 405 14.44 1.66 -2.75
CA ALA A 405 14.45 0.74 -3.88
C ALA A 405 15.40 1.21 -4.99
N LYS A 406 16.42 2.03 -4.72
CA LYS A 406 17.37 2.51 -5.74
C LYS A 406 18.38 1.42 -6.14
N PHE A 407 17.89 0.36 -6.78
CA PHE A 407 18.63 -0.87 -7.09
C PHE A 407 19.63 -0.73 -8.25
N ASN A 408 19.67 0.42 -8.92
CA ASN A 408 20.72 0.76 -9.89
C ASN A 408 21.96 1.40 -9.23
N LYS A 409 21.94 1.60 -7.92
CA LYS A 409 23.05 2.19 -7.16
C LYS A 409 23.69 1.19 -6.20
N ASP A 410 22.89 0.38 -5.50
CA ASP A 410 23.37 -0.56 -4.50
C ASP A 410 22.71 -1.93 -4.73
N ASP A 411 23.54 -2.97 -4.92
CA ASP A 411 23.15 -4.36 -5.19
C ASP A 411 22.50 -5.09 -3.98
N ASP A 412 22.19 -4.36 -2.91
CA ASP A 412 21.48 -4.85 -1.74
C ASP A 412 20.71 -3.71 -1.06
N CYS A 413 20.11 -2.84 -1.88
CA CYS A 413 19.32 -1.72 -1.38
C CYS A 413 18.23 -2.19 -0.39
N PHE A 414 17.77 -1.28 0.47
CA PHE A 414 16.94 -1.60 1.63
C PHE A 414 15.77 -2.55 1.29
N SER A 415 14.99 -2.23 0.26
CA SER A 415 13.83 -3.03 -0.16
C SER A 415 14.23 -4.39 -0.75
N TRP A 416 15.28 -4.43 -1.57
CA TRP A 416 15.83 -5.68 -2.10
C TRP A 416 16.34 -6.61 -0.98
N SER A 417 17.02 -6.06 0.02
CA SER A 417 17.68 -6.86 1.07
C SER A 417 16.73 -7.78 1.85
N PHE A 418 15.43 -7.47 1.92
CA PHE A 418 14.42 -8.35 2.50
C PHE A 418 14.27 -9.67 1.74
N LEU A 419 14.36 -9.66 0.42
CA LEU A 419 14.13 -10.85 -0.39
C LEU A 419 15.33 -11.82 -0.34
N ILE A 420 16.55 -11.30 -0.32
CA ILE A 420 17.77 -12.13 -0.43
C ILE A 420 18.31 -12.67 0.91
N ASN A 421 17.71 -12.36 2.05
CA ASN A 421 18.13 -12.95 3.33
C ASN A 421 17.77 -14.46 3.37
N PRO A 422 18.71 -15.41 3.47
CA PRO A 422 18.41 -16.84 3.45
C PRO A 422 17.68 -17.36 4.71
N ASN A 423 17.68 -16.62 5.82
CA ASN A 423 17.09 -17.06 7.10
C ASN A 423 15.74 -16.40 7.42
N GLY A 424 15.19 -15.59 6.51
CA GLY A 424 14.01 -14.78 6.78
C GLY A 424 13.91 -13.60 5.84
N GLY A 425 13.54 -12.42 6.34
CA GLY A 425 13.31 -11.24 5.50
C GLY A 425 11.86 -11.12 5.07
N GLY A 426 11.58 -10.93 3.78
CA GLY A 426 10.22 -10.79 3.23
C GLY A 426 9.98 -11.61 1.96
N ILE A 427 8.72 -11.69 1.51
CA ILE A 427 8.29 -12.37 0.27
C ILE A 427 8.02 -11.38 -0.87
N GLY A 428 7.84 -10.10 -0.55
CA GLY A 428 7.73 -9.01 -1.51
C GLY A 428 8.04 -7.68 -0.83
N SER A 429 8.52 -6.69 -1.58
CA SER A 429 8.81 -5.35 -1.06
C SER A 429 8.52 -4.26 -2.09
N PHE A 430 8.02 -3.12 -1.61
CA PHE A 430 7.68 -1.94 -2.39
C PHE A 430 8.44 -0.71 -1.89
N GLY A 431 8.87 0.15 -2.81
CA GLY A 431 9.41 1.47 -2.47
C GLY A 431 9.92 2.27 -3.66
N SER A 432 10.37 3.50 -3.39
CA SER A 432 10.84 4.44 -4.42
C SER A 432 12.27 4.14 -4.90
N THR A 433 12.47 4.14 -6.22
CA THR A 433 13.80 4.06 -6.87
C THR A 433 14.55 5.40 -6.87
N GLY A 434 13.84 6.52 -6.67
CA GLY A 434 14.38 7.88 -6.70
C GLY A 434 14.18 8.65 -5.40
N LEU A 435 14.34 9.99 -5.46
CA LEU A 435 13.98 10.87 -4.36
C LEU A 435 12.45 10.96 -4.21
N GLY A 436 11.93 10.51 -3.07
CA GLY A 436 10.50 10.59 -2.76
C GLY A 436 10.07 11.96 -2.22
N TYR A 437 8.85 12.37 -2.53
CA TYR A 437 8.22 13.59 -2.01
C TYR A 437 6.97 13.26 -1.21
N ALA A 438 6.63 14.11 -0.24
CA ALA A 438 5.41 14.00 0.55
C ALA A 438 4.88 15.38 0.95
N TYR A 439 3.59 15.47 1.28
CA TYR A 439 3.01 16.66 1.90
C TYR A 439 3.27 16.66 3.41
N LEU A 440 3.30 17.85 4.01
CA LEU A 440 3.46 18.02 5.46
C LEU A 440 2.16 17.75 6.21
N GLY A 441 2.28 17.45 7.50
CA GLY A 441 1.14 17.41 8.39
C GLY A 441 0.15 16.32 8.04
N LYS A 442 -1.15 16.62 8.21
CA LYS A 442 -2.24 15.66 7.89
C LYS A 442 -2.44 15.48 6.38
N ASP A 443 -1.85 16.35 5.57
CA ASP A 443 -1.96 16.27 4.12
C ASP A 443 -1.04 15.17 3.54
N VAL A 444 -0.14 14.59 4.36
CA VAL A 444 0.83 13.54 3.96
C VAL A 444 0.20 12.36 3.22
N THR A 445 -1.04 11.98 3.54
CA THR A 445 -1.74 10.85 2.89
C THR A 445 -2.53 11.21 1.63
N TYR A 446 -2.53 12.48 1.20
CA TYR A 446 -3.33 12.93 0.05
C TYR A 446 -2.67 12.65 -1.31
N GLY A 447 -1.36 12.48 -1.35
CA GLY A 447 -0.63 12.29 -2.60
C GLY A 447 0.77 11.76 -2.39
N LEU A 448 1.46 11.56 -3.51
CA LEU A 448 2.89 11.24 -3.57
C LEU A 448 3.24 9.92 -2.85
N VAL A 449 4.47 9.79 -2.35
CA VAL A 449 5.03 8.51 -1.87
C VAL A 449 4.20 7.89 -0.76
N GLU A 450 3.69 8.69 0.18
CA GLU A 450 2.95 8.18 1.33
C GLU A 450 1.51 7.75 0.95
N LYS A 451 0.88 8.42 -0.03
CA LYS A 451 -0.36 7.91 -0.63
C LYS A 451 -0.09 6.63 -1.44
N MET A 452 0.97 6.58 -2.23
CA MET A 452 1.34 5.38 -3.00
C MET A 452 1.56 4.18 -2.07
N ALA A 453 2.31 4.36 -0.98
CA ALA A 453 2.50 3.35 0.06
C ALA A 453 1.16 2.92 0.69
N THR A 454 0.32 3.88 1.08
CA THR A 454 -1.00 3.60 1.65
C THR A 454 -1.93 2.87 0.67
N ASP A 455 -1.85 3.19 -0.62
CA ASP A 455 -2.67 2.57 -1.67
C ASP A 455 -2.29 1.10 -1.92
N MET A 456 -1.08 0.66 -1.57
CA MET A 456 -0.71 -0.76 -1.54
C MET A 456 -1.61 -1.55 -0.58
N PHE A 457 -1.82 -1.03 0.63
CA PHE A 457 -2.73 -1.64 1.62
C PHE A 457 -4.19 -1.51 1.20
N LYS A 458 -4.54 -0.39 0.56
CA LYS A 458 -5.87 -0.21 -0.04
C LYS A 458 -6.14 -1.27 -1.11
N ALA A 459 -5.14 -1.66 -1.90
CA ALA A 459 -5.28 -2.72 -2.88
C ALA A 459 -5.69 -4.03 -2.21
N TYR A 460 -5.00 -4.41 -1.13
CA TYR A 460 -5.33 -5.60 -0.35
C TYR A 460 -6.76 -5.55 0.22
N GLU A 461 -7.17 -4.41 0.79
CA GLU A 461 -8.56 -4.20 1.25
C GLU A 461 -9.59 -4.29 0.12
N ASN A 462 -9.19 -4.01 -1.12
CA ASN A 462 -10.01 -4.16 -2.32
C ASN A 462 -9.87 -5.54 -2.97
N ASN A 463 -9.41 -6.54 -2.21
CA ASN A 463 -9.37 -7.96 -2.57
C ASN A 463 -8.47 -8.31 -3.76
N VAL A 464 -7.39 -7.55 -4.01
CA VAL A 464 -6.33 -8.03 -4.92
C VAL A 464 -5.74 -9.34 -4.39
N LYS A 465 -5.34 -10.24 -5.28
CA LYS A 465 -4.93 -11.61 -4.93
C LYS A 465 -3.44 -11.84 -5.07
N THR A 466 -2.74 -10.99 -5.81
CA THR A 466 -1.31 -11.13 -6.10
C THR A 466 -0.53 -9.84 -5.83
N LEU A 467 0.81 -9.97 -5.70
CA LEU A 467 1.69 -8.81 -5.58
C LEU A 467 1.64 -7.88 -6.80
N GLY A 468 1.47 -8.45 -8.01
CA GLY A 468 1.39 -7.70 -9.25
C GLY A 468 0.11 -6.87 -9.34
N GLU A 469 -1.03 -7.43 -8.95
CA GLU A 469 -2.30 -6.67 -8.84
C GLU A 469 -2.22 -5.58 -7.78
N MET A 470 -1.58 -5.86 -6.64
CA MET A 470 -1.33 -4.87 -5.58
C MET A 470 -0.50 -3.68 -6.08
N TRP A 471 0.58 -3.96 -6.84
CA TRP A 471 1.40 -2.94 -7.48
C TRP A 471 0.60 -2.11 -8.48
N ALA A 472 -0.04 -2.76 -9.46
CA ALA A 472 -0.79 -2.08 -10.52
C ALA A 472 -1.93 -1.23 -9.97
N TYR A 473 -2.67 -1.73 -8.97
CA TYR A 473 -3.75 -0.98 -8.31
C TYR A 473 -3.25 0.35 -7.70
N GLY A 474 -2.07 0.34 -7.06
CA GLY A 474 -1.53 1.58 -6.50
C GLY A 474 -1.05 2.55 -7.57
N ILE A 475 -0.39 2.06 -8.62
CA ILE A 475 -0.03 2.87 -9.79
C ILE A 475 -1.28 3.55 -10.37
N GLU A 476 -2.31 2.76 -10.71
CA GLU A 476 -3.58 3.24 -11.28
C GLU A 476 -4.27 4.31 -10.42
N ARG A 477 -4.25 4.16 -9.09
CA ARG A 477 -4.87 5.12 -8.16
C ARG A 477 -4.11 6.43 -8.02
N ASN A 478 -2.88 6.49 -8.50
CA ASN A 478 -2.06 7.69 -8.45
C ASN A 478 -1.96 8.39 -9.82
N ILE A 479 -2.45 7.77 -10.89
CA ILE A 479 -2.62 8.40 -12.22
C ILE A 479 -3.85 9.32 -12.21
N LYS A 480 -3.68 10.53 -12.75
CA LYS A 480 -4.72 11.56 -12.84
C LYS A 480 -4.56 12.38 -14.12
N SER A 481 -5.63 13.04 -14.53
CA SER A 481 -5.73 13.82 -15.77
C SER A 481 -4.75 15.00 -15.87
N ARG A 482 -4.32 15.56 -14.74
CA ARG A 482 -3.39 16.69 -14.70
C ARG A 482 -2.32 16.46 -13.66
N MET A 483 -1.39 15.56 -13.95
CA MET A 483 -0.25 15.32 -13.08
C MET A 483 0.78 16.44 -13.16
N ASP A 484 1.31 16.82 -11.99
CA ASP A 484 2.51 17.64 -11.90
C ASP A 484 3.79 16.79 -11.86
N ALA A 485 4.96 17.44 -11.88
CA ALA A 485 6.26 16.76 -11.87
C ALA A 485 6.43 15.78 -10.69
N THR A 486 5.94 16.12 -9.50
CA THR A 486 6.07 15.23 -8.32
C THR A 486 5.16 14.01 -8.44
N GLU A 487 4.04 14.14 -9.13
CA GLU A 487 3.07 13.08 -9.35
C GLU A 487 3.55 12.09 -10.43
N TYR A 488 4.04 12.58 -11.58
CA TYR A 488 4.74 11.76 -12.58
C TYR A 488 5.88 10.97 -11.92
N LYS A 489 6.70 11.68 -11.13
CA LYS A 489 7.83 11.07 -10.41
C LYS A 489 7.39 9.94 -9.50
N THR A 490 6.35 10.17 -8.70
CA THR A 490 5.85 9.18 -7.73
C THR A 490 5.38 7.90 -8.45
N VAL A 491 4.67 8.04 -9.57
CA VAL A 491 4.17 6.91 -10.36
C VAL A 491 5.31 6.13 -10.97
N GLU A 492 6.26 6.81 -11.60
CA GLU A 492 7.37 6.17 -12.31
C GLU A 492 8.40 5.51 -11.38
N GLU A 493 8.57 6.00 -10.14
CA GLU A 493 9.63 5.50 -9.24
C GLU A 493 9.21 4.30 -8.37
N TRP A 494 7.95 3.88 -8.41
CA TRP A 494 7.44 2.87 -7.48
C TRP A 494 7.73 1.45 -7.93
N GLN A 495 8.67 0.78 -7.26
CA GLN A 495 9.18 -0.53 -7.61
C GLN A 495 8.55 -1.65 -6.77
N LEU A 496 8.17 -2.75 -7.42
CA LEU A 496 7.95 -4.06 -6.78
C LEU A 496 9.20 -4.93 -6.90
N PHE A 497 9.76 -5.35 -5.76
CA PHE A 497 10.60 -6.53 -5.67
C PHE A 497 9.77 -7.73 -5.24
N GLY A 498 9.68 -8.74 -6.10
CA GLY A 498 8.85 -9.91 -5.86
C GLY A 498 8.32 -10.51 -7.15
N ASP A 499 7.70 -11.67 -7.02
CA ASP A 499 7.00 -12.33 -8.11
C ASP A 499 5.60 -11.74 -8.26
N PRO A 500 5.25 -11.13 -9.41
CA PRO A 500 3.95 -10.48 -9.58
C PRO A 500 2.78 -11.46 -9.53
N THR A 501 3.02 -12.76 -9.71
CA THR A 501 1.98 -13.81 -9.64
C THR A 501 1.86 -14.46 -8.27
N LEU A 502 2.72 -14.08 -7.31
CA LEU A 502 2.68 -14.63 -5.95
C LEU A 502 1.31 -14.35 -5.32
N LYS A 503 0.60 -15.41 -4.95
CA LYS A 503 -0.70 -15.31 -4.28
C LYS A 503 -0.53 -14.86 -2.83
N ILE A 504 -1.26 -13.82 -2.45
CA ILE A 504 -1.23 -13.20 -1.11
C ILE A 504 -2.59 -13.24 -0.40
N ALA A 505 -3.64 -13.70 -1.08
CA ALA A 505 -4.98 -13.89 -0.52
C ALA A 505 -5.73 -15.01 -1.25
N GLY A 506 -6.63 -15.71 -0.56
CA GLY A 506 -7.46 -16.79 -1.10
C GLY A 506 -8.61 -16.31 -1.99
N ASP A 507 -9.21 -17.23 -2.75
CA ASP A 507 -10.43 -16.97 -3.54
C ASP A 507 -11.66 -17.24 -2.69
N SER A 508 -11.94 -16.34 -1.76
CA SER A 508 -13.10 -16.38 -0.86
C SER A 508 -13.64 -14.97 -0.61
N GLN A 509 -14.92 -14.88 -0.27
CA GLN A 509 -15.51 -13.64 0.21
C GLN A 509 -15.21 -13.43 1.69
N SER A 510 -14.98 -12.18 2.10
CA SER A 510 -14.78 -11.86 3.51
C SER A 510 -15.96 -12.35 4.38
N PRO A 511 -15.68 -13.00 5.52
CA PRO A 511 -16.71 -13.33 6.49
C PRO A 511 -17.48 -12.08 6.94
N GLN A 512 -18.75 -12.26 7.28
CA GLN A 512 -19.58 -11.17 7.82
C GLN A 512 -18.98 -10.64 9.12
N LYS A 513 -19.16 -9.33 9.36
CA LYS A 513 -18.73 -8.67 10.60
C LYS A 513 -19.28 -9.43 11.81
N PRO A 514 -18.42 -9.90 12.74
CA PRO A 514 -18.84 -10.70 13.87
C PRO A 514 -19.66 -9.90 14.88
N ILE A 515 -20.55 -10.59 15.57
CA ILE A 515 -21.34 -10.06 16.69
C ILE A 515 -20.72 -10.60 17.98
N ILE A 516 -20.52 -9.73 18.98
CA ILE A 516 -19.98 -10.07 20.29
C ILE A 516 -20.97 -9.72 21.40
N SER A 517 -21.02 -10.55 22.43
CA SER A 517 -21.80 -10.29 23.64
C SER A 517 -21.09 -10.77 24.90
N GLY A 518 -21.39 -10.13 26.03
CA GLY A 518 -20.81 -10.50 27.31
C GLY A 518 -20.99 -9.41 28.38
N PRO A 519 -20.38 -9.59 29.56
CA PRO A 519 -20.46 -8.62 30.65
C PRO A 519 -19.82 -7.27 30.29
N THR A 520 -20.53 -6.16 30.54
CA THR A 520 -20.02 -4.79 30.32
C THR A 520 -19.51 -4.12 31.60
N SER A 521 -19.45 -4.86 32.71
CA SER A 521 -18.86 -4.38 33.96
C SER A 521 -18.24 -5.52 34.75
N GLY A 522 -17.13 -5.21 35.40
CA GLY A 522 -16.35 -6.23 36.11
C GLY A 522 -15.51 -5.71 37.28
N ARG A 523 -14.77 -6.65 37.88
CA ARG A 523 -13.86 -6.45 39.01
C ARG A 523 -12.47 -6.91 38.61
N LYS A 524 -11.45 -6.14 39.02
CA LYS A 524 -10.03 -6.46 38.80
C LYS A 524 -9.72 -7.92 39.21
N GLY A 525 -9.07 -8.65 38.31
CA GLY A 525 -8.63 -10.04 38.51
C GLY A 525 -9.74 -11.10 38.47
N LYS A 526 -10.99 -10.74 38.19
CA LYS A 526 -12.06 -11.72 37.95
C LYS A 526 -12.13 -12.06 36.46
N VAL A 527 -12.33 -13.35 36.18
CA VAL A 527 -12.51 -13.88 34.82
C VAL A 527 -13.95 -13.63 34.36
N TYR A 528 -14.09 -13.16 33.12
CA TYR A 528 -15.37 -12.92 32.44
C TYR A 528 -15.35 -13.62 31.09
N THR A 529 -16.48 -14.24 30.74
CA THR A 529 -16.68 -14.97 29.48
C THR A 529 -17.45 -14.12 28.49
N TYR A 530 -17.02 -14.16 27.24
CA TYR A 530 -17.61 -13.47 26.10
C TYR A 530 -17.94 -14.48 25.03
N GLU A 531 -19.03 -14.23 24.32
CA GLU A 531 -19.50 -15.04 23.21
C GLU A 531 -19.46 -14.24 21.92
N ALA A 532 -19.05 -14.88 20.82
CA ALA A 532 -19.07 -14.29 19.49
C ALA A 532 -19.63 -15.26 18.46
N SER A 533 -20.15 -14.73 17.36
CA SER A 533 -20.56 -15.51 16.18
C SER A 533 -20.46 -14.66 14.93
N ALA A 534 -20.11 -15.29 13.81
CA ALA A 534 -20.14 -14.74 12.46
C ALA A 534 -20.63 -15.81 11.47
N THR A 535 -20.99 -15.36 10.28
CA THR A 535 -21.36 -16.23 9.16
C THR A 535 -20.46 -15.95 7.97
N ASP A 536 -20.07 -17.01 7.31
CA ASP A 536 -19.42 -16.98 6.01
C ASP A 536 -20.42 -17.31 4.89
N ILE A 537 -20.31 -16.62 3.75
CA ILE A 537 -21.23 -16.79 2.61
C ILE A 537 -20.90 -18.00 1.75
N ASP A 538 -19.62 -18.35 1.67
CA ASP A 538 -19.12 -19.55 1.00
C ASP A 538 -19.24 -20.79 1.92
N ASN A 539 -19.66 -20.54 3.17
CA ASN A 539 -19.86 -21.52 4.24
C ASN A 539 -18.55 -22.20 4.66
N ASP A 540 -17.48 -21.43 4.62
CA ASP A 540 -16.15 -21.81 5.09
C ASP A 540 -16.07 -21.89 6.62
N SER A 541 -15.10 -22.67 7.11
CA SER A 541 -14.79 -22.73 8.54
C SER A 541 -14.17 -21.41 9.02
N LEU A 542 -14.51 -21.01 10.25
CA LEU A 542 -14.16 -19.71 10.82
C LEU A 542 -13.19 -19.82 11.99
N TYR A 543 -12.27 -18.86 12.07
CA TYR A 543 -11.35 -18.64 13.18
C TYR A 543 -11.58 -17.25 13.80
N TYR A 544 -11.57 -17.16 15.13
CA TYR A 544 -11.88 -15.94 15.87
C TYR A 544 -10.69 -15.43 16.67
N CYS A 545 -10.41 -14.12 16.60
CA CYS A 545 -9.42 -13.45 17.45
C CYS A 545 -10.08 -12.31 18.23
N PHE A 546 -9.89 -12.28 19.55
CA PHE A 546 -10.41 -11.24 20.44
C PHE A 546 -9.32 -10.23 20.78
N ASP A 547 -9.61 -8.95 20.56
CA ASP A 547 -8.91 -7.82 21.15
C ASP A 547 -9.57 -7.49 22.49
N TRP A 548 -8.83 -7.57 23.58
CA TRP A 548 -9.34 -7.33 24.93
C TRP A 548 -9.36 -5.85 25.35
N GLY A 549 -8.89 -4.95 24.49
CA GLY A 549 -8.86 -3.51 24.71
C GLY A 549 -7.78 -3.04 25.70
N ASP A 550 -6.94 -3.95 26.20
CA ASP A 550 -5.81 -3.65 27.11
C ASP A 550 -4.44 -3.88 26.45
N GLY A 551 -4.41 -4.01 25.13
CA GLY A 551 -3.22 -4.32 24.33
C GLY A 551 -2.90 -5.81 24.24
N THR A 552 -3.76 -6.69 24.79
CA THR A 552 -3.63 -8.14 24.64
C THR A 552 -4.68 -8.71 23.69
N PHE A 553 -4.29 -9.78 22.99
CA PHE A 553 -5.15 -10.51 22.05
C PHE A 553 -5.26 -11.96 22.48
N SER A 554 -6.37 -12.64 22.12
CA SER A 554 -6.41 -14.09 22.17
C SER A 554 -5.56 -14.70 21.06
N GLU A 555 -5.20 -15.98 21.20
CA GLU A 555 -4.87 -16.79 20.03
C GLU A 555 -6.08 -16.85 19.09
N TRP A 556 -5.84 -17.24 17.83
CA TRP A 556 -6.92 -17.55 16.92
C TRP A 556 -7.59 -18.85 17.35
N LEU A 557 -8.88 -18.77 17.64
CA LEU A 557 -9.70 -19.90 18.09
C LEU A 557 -10.44 -20.49 16.90
N GLY A 558 -10.28 -21.79 16.63
CA GLY A 558 -10.99 -22.49 15.56
C GLY A 558 -10.26 -23.75 15.07
N PRO A 559 -10.74 -24.37 13.99
CA PRO A 559 -11.89 -23.95 13.18
C PRO A 559 -13.25 -24.17 13.88
N TYR A 560 -14.25 -23.36 13.50
CA TYR A 560 -15.67 -23.51 13.87
C TYR A 560 -16.56 -23.40 12.64
N GLU A 561 -17.76 -23.97 12.69
CA GLU A 561 -18.70 -23.91 11.56
C GLU A 561 -19.29 -22.51 11.40
N SER A 562 -19.62 -22.10 10.17
CA SER A 562 -20.30 -20.84 9.88
C SER A 562 -21.61 -20.72 10.68
N GLY A 563 -21.78 -19.63 11.42
CA GLY A 563 -22.92 -19.38 12.30
C GLY A 563 -22.83 -20.00 13.71
N GLU A 564 -21.80 -20.79 14.01
CA GLU A 564 -21.57 -21.31 15.35
C GLU A 564 -21.20 -20.19 16.34
N SER A 565 -21.74 -20.26 17.57
CA SER A 565 -21.38 -19.35 18.65
C SER A 565 -20.23 -19.93 19.47
N ILE A 566 -19.18 -19.13 19.68
CA ILE A 566 -17.97 -19.52 20.40
C ILE A 566 -17.81 -18.67 21.66
N SER A 567 -17.15 -19.23 22.67
CA SER A 567 -16.93 -18.52 23.94
C SER A 567 -15.47 -18.57 24.37
N THR A 568 -14.94 -17.43 24.81
CA THR A 568 -13.61 -17.35 25.45
C THR A 568 -13.67 -16.40 26.63
N SER A 569 -12.63 -16.37 27.46
CA SER A 569 -12.63 -15.60 28.70
C SER A 569 -11.34 -14.82 28.90
N ASN A 570 -11.46 -13.63 29.52
CA ASN A 570 -10.33 -12.82 29.93
C ASN A 570 -10.51 -12.27 31.35
N SER A 571 -9.43 -11.78 31.95
CA SER A 571 -9.43 -11.04 33.19
C SER A 571 -8.50 -9.83 33.11
N TRP A 572 -9.00 -8.67 33.53
CA TRP A 572 -8.20 -7.45 33.55
C TRP A 572 -7.46 -7.29 34.87
N THR A 573 -6.17 -7.07 34.77
CA THR A 573 -5.30 -6.77 35.91
C THR A 573 -5.37 -5.31 36.28
N GLU A 574 -5.67 -4.39 35.35
CA GLU A 574 -5.79 -2.97 35.65
C GLU A 574 -7.24 -2.49 35.67
N LYS A 575 -7.47 -1.34 36.31
CA LYS A 575 -8.77 -0.68 36.33
C LYS A 575 -8.87 0.24 35.13
N GLY A 576 -10.06 0.37 34.58
CA GLY A 576 -10.31 1.26 33.46
C GLY A 576 -11.52 0.80 32.66
N GLU A 577 -11.72 1.49 31.55
CA GLU A 577 -12.63 1.09 30.49
C GLU A 577 -11.78 0.40 29.41
N ASN A 578 -12.27 -0.71 28.89
CA ASN A 578 -11.67 -1.40 27.74
C ASN A 578 -12.75 -1.65 26.70
N GLU A 579 -12.38 -1.64 25.42
CA GLU A 579 -13.28 -1.92 24.31
C GLU A 579 -12.92 -3.26 23.70
N ILE A 580 -13.75 -4.28 23.94
CA ILE A 580 -13.51 -5.62 23.43
C ILE A 580 -14.02 -5.70 22.01
N ARG A 581 -13.20 -6.22 21.10
CA ARG A 581 -13.56 -6.44 19.70
C ARG A 581 -13.20 -7.85 19.30
N VAL A 582 -13.86 -8.36 18.28
CA VAL A 582 -13.54 -9.66 17.67
C VAL A 582 -13.40 -9.52 16.16
N SER A 583 -12.40 -10.18 15.59
CA SER A 583 -12.18 -10.31 14.15
C SER A 583 -12.26 -11.78 13.79
N VAL A 584 -12.75 -12.06 12.58
CA VAL A 584 -12.91 -13.41 12.05
C VAL A 584 -12.11 -13.55 10.77
N LYS A 585 -11.53 -14.72 10.55
CA LYS A 585 -11.04 -15.12 9.22
C LYS A 585 -11.57 -16.49 8.83
N ASP A 586 -11.70 -16.71 7.53
CA ASP A 586 -12.05 -18.01 6.96
C ASP A 586 -10.82 -18.93 6.82
N GLU A 587 -11.03 -20.16 6.36
CA GLU A 587 -9.97 -21.12 6.05
C GLU A 587 -9.14 -20.76 4.82
N GLN A 588 -9.59 -19.80 4.00
CA GLN A 588 -8.85 -19.25 2.86
C GLN A 588 -7.99 -18.02 3.22
N GLY A 589 -7.99 -17.60 4.49
CA GLY A 589 -7.22 -16.47 5.00
C GLY A 589 -7.89 -15.10 4.81
N THR A 590 -9.14 -15.04 4.36
CA THR A 590 -9.87 -13.77 4.17
C THR A 590 -10.41 -13.27 5.50
N HIS A 591 -10.23 -11.97 5.75
CA HIS A 591 -10.58 -11.33 7.01
C HIS A 591 -11.92 -10.60 6.96
N SER A 592 -12.67 -10.66 8.07
CA SER A 592 -13.75 -9.74 8.38
C SER A 592 -13.18 -8.43 8.95
N LYS A 593 -13.99 -7.38 8.93
CA LYS A 593 -13.76 -6.20 9.79
C LYS A 593 -13.86 -6.59 11.28
N TRP A 594 -13.24 -5.80 12.16
CA TRP A 594 -13.47 -5.92 13.60
C TRP A 594 -14.96 -5.69 13.94
N SER A 595 -15.48 -6.38 14.95
CA SER A 595 -16.83 -6.14 15.49
C SER A 595 -17.03 -4.71 15.98
N ASP A 596 -18.29 -4.32 16.22
CA ASP A 596 -18.53 -3.14 17.04
C ASP A 596 -17.91 -3.35 18.43
N PRO A 597 -17.30 -2.31 19.03
CA PRO A 597 -16.67 -2.43 20.33
C PRO A 597 -17.71 -2.69 21.43
N LEU A 598 -17.44 -3.71 22.25
CA LEU A 598 -18.19 -4.02 23.46
C LEU A 598 -17.45 -3.44 24.68
N PRO A 599 -17.94 -2.36 25.31
CA PRO A 599 -17.25 -1.73 26.43
C PRO A 599 -17.36 -2.58 27.71
N ILE A 600 -16.26 -2.69 28.45
CA ILE A 600 -16.23 -3.20 29.83
C ILE A 600 -15.56 -2.23 30.80
N SER A 601 -16.29 -1.90 31.88
CA SER A 601 -15.79 -1.10 32.99
C SER A 601 -15.28 -1.96 34.16
N ILE A 602 -14.00 -1.84 34.52
CA ILE A 602 -13.38 -2.57 35.63
C ILE A 602 -13.27 -1.69 36.89
N SER A 603 -14.16 -1.92 37.87
CA SER A 603 -14.27 -1.10 39.09
C SER A 603 -14.03 -1.86 40.40
N LYS A 604 -13.95 -1.13 41.53
CA LYS A 604 -13.83 -1.70 42.90
C LYS A 604 -15.22 -2.08 43.45
N ASN A 605 -15.23 -2.99 44.44
CA ASN A 605 -16.35 -3.24 45.35
C ASN A 605 -17.09 -1.93 45.72
N ASN A 606 -18.30 -1.73 45.20
CA ASN A 606 -19.29 -0.95 45.93
C ASN A 606 -19.89 -1.87 46.98
N LYS A 607 -19.51 -1.67 48.25
CA LYS A 607 -20.51 -1.83 49.31
C LYS A 607 -21.69 -0.96 48.88
N PHE A 608 -22.79 -1.61 48.54
CA PHE A 608 -24.10 -1.04 48.21
C PHE A 608 -24.18 0.49 48.32
N LYS A 609 -24.18 1.20 47.19
CA LYS A 609 -24.77 2.53 47.12
C LYS A 609 -26.30 2.40 47.01
N ILE A 610 -26.92 1.88 48.06
CA ILE A 610 -28.38 1.97 48.25
C ILE A 610 -28.82 3.44 48.45
N PHE A 611 -27.88 4.35 48.72
CA PHE A 611 -28.16 5.77 48.90
C PHE A 611 -28.38 6.55 47.60
N ASP A 612 -27.73 6.22 46.46
CA ASP A 612 -27.85 7.01 45.23
C ASP A 612 -29.17 6.70 44.46
N PHE A 613 -29.77 5.53 44.69
CA PHE A 613 -31.09 5.17 44.14
C PHE A 613 -32.23 5.77 44.98
N ILE A 614 -32.12 5.79 46.32
CA ILE A 614 -33.12 6.39 47.21
C ILE A 614 -33.09 7.92 47.15
N PHE A 615 -31.93 8.55 46.93
CA PHE A 615 -31.85 10.01 46.76
C PHE A 615 -32.52 10.47 45.45
N ASN A 616 -32.41 9.68 44.37
CA ASN A 616 -33.10 9.98 43.11
C ASN A 616 -34.60 9.63 43.11
N LEU A 617 -35.05 8.72 43.98
CA LEU A 617 -36.48 8.42 44.15
C LEU A 617 -37.21 9.48 45.03
N LEU A 618 -36.53 10.09 46.00
CA LEU A 618 -37.15 11.03 46.94
C LEU A 618 -37.20 12.49 46.44
N PHE A 619 -36.49 12.84 45.36
CA PHE A 619 -36.46 14.20 44.82
C PHE A 619 -37.12 14.36 43.43
N LYS A 620 -37.83 13.34 42.93
CA LYS A 620 -38.54 13.39 41.64
C LYS A 620 -40.06 13.55 41.74
N GLU A 621 -40.61 13.69 42.96
CA GLU A 621 -42.01 14.05 43.19
C GLU A 621 -42.13 15.28 44.10
N LYS A 622 -41.94 16.46 43.52
CA LYS A 622 -42.58 17.74 43.89
C LYS A 622 -41.92 18.86 43.11
N ASN A 623 -42.46 19.19 41.95
CA ASN A 623 -42.64 20.58 41.49
C ASN A 623 -43.38 20.64 40.14
N ASP A 624 -44.53 19.97 40.06
CA ASP A 624 -45.58 20.34 39.13
C ASP A 624 -46.88 20.43 39.94
N PHE A 625 -47.11 21.59 40.55
CA PHE A 625 -48.43 22.18 40.84
C PHE A 625 -48.24 23.49 41.62
N LEU A 626 -48.27 24.62 40.91
CA LEU A 626 -49.14 25.76 41.25
C LEU A 626 -49.05 26.87 40.20
N PHE A 627 -50.16 26.97 39.48
CA PHE A 627 -50.60 28.05 38.61
C PHE A 627 -50.76 29.38 39.38
N SER A 628 -50.50 30.49 38.67
CA SER A 628 -51.09 31.85 38.77
C SER A 628 -51.16 32.57 40.12
N PHE A 629 -50.64 33.81 40.18
CA PHE A 629 -51.45 35.05 40.27
C PHE A 629 -50.55 36.30 40.45
N LEU A 630 -50.83 37.31 39.61
CA LEU A 630 -50.75 38.78 39.83
C LEU A 630 -49.42 39.51 40.17
N PHE A 631 -49.25 40.57 39.36
CA PHE A 631 -48.41 41.78 39.44
C PHE A 631 -46.96 41.70 38.98
#